data_AF-A4EEC6-F1
#
_entry.id   AF-A4EEC6-F1
#
_cell.length_a   1.000
_cell.length_b   1.000
_cell.length_c   1.000
_cell.angle_alpha   90.00
_cell.angle_beta   90.00
_cell.angle_gamma   90.00
#
_symmetry.space_group_name_H-M   'P 1'
#
loop_
_entity.id
_entity.type
_entity.pdbx_description
1 polymer ?
#
loop_
_entity_poly.entity_id
_entity_poly.type
_entity_poly.pdbx_seq_one_letter_code
_entity_poly.pdbx_strand_id
1 'polypeptide(L)'
;MREEFEIVATDRARLVYELCLGLGQRIGDILKIRWDHINDGHYDLTQGKTGKFLRIPLTDRLKSYLDTVEKKGLTVITDNVGRPVKYRTIA
;
A
#
# COMPACT_ATOMS: atom_id res chain seq x y z
N MET A 1 -3.29 -20.80 3.63
CA MET A 1 -2.68 -19.72 4.45
C MET A 1 -2.94 -18.30 3.91
N ARG A 2 -2.88 -18.05 2.58
CA ARG A 2 -3.16 -16.73 1.98
C ARG A 2 -4.63 -16.52 1.62
N GLU A 3 -5.26 -17.49 0.97
CA GLU A 3 -6.68 -17.41 0.58
C GLU A 3 -7.63 -17.26 1.78
N GLU A 4 -7.33 -17.91 2.92
CA GLU A 4 -8.15 -17.75 4.13
C GLU A 4 -8.09 -16.33 4.68
N PHE A 5 -6.92 -15.68 4.59
CA PHE A 5 -6.77 -14.28 4.98
C PHE A 5 -7.53 -13.36 4.02
N GLU A 6 -7.51 -13.64 2.72
CA GLU A 6 -8.24 -12.87 1.71
C GLU A 6 -9.76 -12.92 1.88
N ILE A 7 -10.30 -13.97 2.53
CA ILE A 7 -11.74 -14.13 2.81
C ILE A 7 -12.15 -13.43 4.11
N VAL A 8 -11.29 -13.43 5.14
CA VAL A 8 -11.61 -12.91 6.48
C VAL A 8 -11.18 -11.45 6.65
N ALA A 9 -10.16 -11.00 5.93
CA ALA A 9 -9.61 -9.67 6.08
C ALA A 9 -10.52 -8.61 5.46
N THR A 10 -10.68 -7.49 6.17
CA THR A 10 -11.26 -6.27 5.58
C THR A 10 -10.47 -5.82 4.35
N ASP A 11 -11.13 -5.18 3.37
CA ASP A 11 -10.51 -4.69 2.13
C ASP A 11 -9.22 -3.89 2.38
N ARG A 12 -9.23 -3.08 3.45
CA ARG A 12 -8.06 -2.31 3.89
C ARG A 12 -6.92 -3.19 4.38
N ALA A 13 -7.20 -4.20 5.20
CA ALA A 13 -6.17 -5.11 5.69
C ALA A 13 -5.58 -5.94 4.55
N ARG A 14 -6.42 -6.37 3.60
CA ARG A 14 -5.97 -7.04 2.37
C ARG A 14 -5.10 -6.14 1.50
N LEU A 15 -5.49 -4.87 1.33
CA LEU A 15 -4.68 -3.88 0.61
C LEU A 15 -3.31 -3.65 1.26
N VAL A 16 -3.25 -3.49 2.59
CA VAL A 16 -1.99 -3.36 3.33
C VAL A 16 -1.14 -4.62 3.13
N TYR A 17 -1.75 -5.79 3.19
CA TYR A 17 -1.06 -7.07 3.00
C TYR A 17 -0.44 -7.22 1.60
N GLU A 18 -1.22 -6.95 0.55
CA GLU A 18 -0.72 -6.99 -0.84
C GLU A 18 0.40 -5.97 -1.08
N LEU A 19 0.29 -4.76 -0.51
CA LEU A 19 1.35 -3.74 -0.59
C LEU A 19 2.62 -4.18 0.14
N CYS A 20 2.50 -4.77 1.34
CA CYS A 20 3.63 -5.34 2.07
C CYS A 20 4.34 -6.43 1.26
N LEU A 21 3.58 -7.33 0.65
CA LEU A 21 4.13 -8.41 -0.16
C LEU A 21 4.74 -7.93 -1.48
N GLY A 22 4.08 -6.99 -2.17
CA GLY A 22 4.52 -6.53 -3.48
C GLY A 22 5.65 -5.51 -3.44
N LEU A 23 5.74 -4.69 -2.39
CA LEU A 23 6.76 -3.63 -2.27
C LEU A 23 7.91 -3.98 -1.34
N GLY A 24 7.72 -4.95 -0.43
CA GLY A 24 8.73 -5.37 0.55
C GLY A 24 9.19 -4.24 1.49
N GLN A 25 8.38 -3.18 1.65
CA GLN A 25 8.70 -2.03 2.50
C GLN A 25 8.16 -2.20 3.93
N ARG A 26 8.64 -1.37 4.85
CA ARG A 26 8.12 -1.34 6.22
C ARG A 26 6.69 -0.78 6.21
N ILE A 27 5.83 -1.34 7.06
CA ILE A 27 4.45 -0.88 7.21
C ILE A 27 4.34 0.63 7.45
N GLY A 28 5.28 1.25 8.19
CA GLY A 28 5.29 2.70 8.40
C GLY A 28 5.52 3.54 7.13
N ASP A 29 6.26 3.00 6.15
CA ASP A 29 6.45 3.63 4.84
C ASP A 29 5.25 3.33 3.93
N ILE A 30 4.68 2.13 4.04
CA ILE A 30 3.47 1.71 3.30
C ILE A 30 2.28 2.59 3.68
N LEU A 31 2.11 2.96 4.94
CA LEU A 31 1.03 3.86 5.37
C LEU A 31 1.12 5.28 4.79
N LYS A 32 2.29 5.67 4.29
CA LYS A 32 2.53 6.98 3.67
C LYS A 32 2.50 6.91 2.15
N ILE A 33 2.18 5.75 1.57
CA ILE A 33 2.10 5.61 0.12
C ILE A 33 0.99 6.50 -0.44
N ARG A 34 1.33 7.23 -1.49
CA ARG A 34 0.42 8.09 -2.24
C ARG A 34 0.25 7.55 -3.66
N TRP A 35 -0.90 7.82 -4.27
CA TRP A 35 -1.11 7.47 -5.67
C TRP A 35 -0.09 8.15 -6.59
N ASP A 36 0.35 9.37 -6.26
CA ASP A 36 1.40 10.09 -7.00
C ASP A 36 2.77 9.40 -6.96
N HIS A 37 3.05 8.57 -5.95
CA HIS A 37 4.28 7.80 -5.87
C HIS A 37 4.23 6.56 -6.76
N ILE A 38 3.04 6.14 -7.21
CA ILE A 38 2.86 5.01 -8.09
C ILE A 38 2.76 5.55 -9.52
N ASN A 39 3.84 5.43 -10.27
CA ASN A 39 3.90 5.90 -11.65
C ASN A 39 4.49 4.83 -12.57
N ASP A 40 3.85 4.62 -13.72
CA ASP A 40 4.32 3.69 -14.76
C ASP A 40 4.66 2.29 -14.22
N GLY A 41 3.83 1.78 -13.30
CA GLY A 41 4.07 0.47 -12.70
C GLY A 41 5.29 0.41 -11.75
N HIS A 42 5.77 1.55 -11.27
CA HIS A 42 6.82 1.65 -10.27
C HIS A 42 6.33 2.43 -9.05
N TYR A 43 6.81 2.05 -7.88
CA TYR A 43 6.64 2.79 -6.64
C TYR A 43 7.93 3.55 -6.32
N ASP A 44 7.84 4.86 -6.43
CA ASP A 44 8.92 5.79 -6.12
C ASP A 44 8.76 6.28 -4.68
N LEU A 45 9.69 5.90 -3.80
CA LEU A 45 9.70 6.36 -2.42
C LEU A 45 11.06 6.89 -2.01
N THR A 46 11.05 7.90 -1.15
CA THR A 46 12.23 8.31 -0.39
C THR A 46 12.12 7.71 1.00
N GLN A 47 12.99 6.77 1.34
CA GLN A 47 12.99 6.11 2.65
C GLN A 47 13.21 7.13 3.77
N GLY A 48 12.30 7.20 4.74
CA GLY A 48 12.41 8.16 5.84
C GLY A 48 13.61 7.90 6.78
N LYS A 49 14.07 6.65 6.89
CA LYS A 49 15.18 6.27 7.79
C LYS A 49 16.56 6.59 7.20
N THR A 50 16.69 6.50 5.88
CA THR A 50 17.97 6.52 5.16
C THR A 50 18.06 7.67 4.15
N GLY A 51 16.96 8.37 3.88
CA GLY A 51 16.87 9.46 2.90
C GLY A 51 17.08 9.01 1.45
N LYS A 52 17.16 7.70 1.20
CA LYS A 52 17.45 7.16 -0.13
C LYS A 52 16.19 7.13 -0.98
N PHE A 53 16.28 7.68 -2.19
CA PHE A 53 15.29 7.47 -3.23
C PHE A 53 15.40 6.04 -3.76
N LEU A 54 14.28 5.33 -3.78
CA LEU A 54 14.13 3.97 -4.26
C LEU A 54 12.97 3.93 -5.23
N ARG A 55 13.22 3.31 -6.37
CA ARG A 55 12.22 3.00 -7.38
C ARG A 55 12.01 1.50 -7.41
N ILE A 56 10.85 1.05 -6.95
CA ILE A 56 10.53 -0.37 -6.80
C ILE A 56 9.53 -0.75 -7.91
N PRO A 57 9.85 -1.71 -8.79
CA PRO A 57 8.88 -2.18 -9.78
C PRO A 57 7.71 -2.88 -9.08
N LEU A 58 6.49 -2.51 -9.42
CA LEU A 58 5.28 -3.19 -8.97
C LEU A 58 5.19 -4.54 -9.68
N THR A 59 4.89 -5.60 -8.92
CA THR A 59 4.59 -6.90 -9.50
C THR A 59 3.25 -6.84 -10.25
N ASP A 60 3.08 -7.67 -11.29
CA ASP A 60 1.85 -7.67 -12.08
C ASP A 60 0.60 -7.98 -11.23
N ARG A 61 0.74 -8.84 -10.22
CA ARG A 61 -0.31 -9.11 -9.23
C ARG A 61 -0.71 -7.83 -8.48
N LEU A 62 0.26 -7.06 -7.99
CA LEU A 62 -0.03 -5.83 -7.25
C LEU A 62 -0.64 -4.77 -8.15
N LYS A 63 -0.22 -4.67 -9.42
CA LYS A 63 -0.86 -3.78 -10.40
C LYS A 63 -2.33 -4.14 -10.60
N SER A 64 -2.62 -5.41 -10.90
CA SER A 64 -3.99 -5.88 -11.08
C SER A 64 -4.85 -5.67 -9.83
N TYR A 65 -4.29 -5.85 -8.63
CA TYR A 65 -5.00 -5.58 -7.39
C TYR A 65 -5.27 -4.08 -7.22
N LEU A 66 -4.28 -3.22 -7.45
CA LEU A 66 -4.43 -1.76 -7.35
C LEU A 66 -5.45 -1.20 -8.36
N ASP A 67 -5.59 -1.80 -9.53
CA ASP A 67 -6.62 -1.43 -10.51
C ASP A 67 -8.05 -1.69 -9.99
N THR A 68 -8.22 -2.63 -9.04
CA THR A 68 -9.52 -2.87 -8.38
C THR A 68 -9.80 -1.92 -7.21
N VAL A 69 -8.78 -1.18 -6.75
CA VAL A 69 -8.87 -0.35 -5.54
C VAL A 69 -9.34 1.05 -5.91
N GLU A 70 -10.45 1.48 -5.33
CA GLU A 70 -10.99 2.82 -5.53
C GLU A 70 -10.08 3.89 -4.90
N LYS A 71 -9.74 4.93 -5.67
CA LYS A 71 -8.90 6.05 -5.23
C LYS A 71 -9.72 7.04 -4.37
N LYS A 72 -9.89 6.72 -3.09
CA LYS A 72 -10.69 7.52 -2.14
C LYS A 72 -9.99 8.78 -1.59
N GLY A 73 -8.69 8.94 -1.81
CA GLY A 73 -7.92 10.06 -1.28
C GLY A 73 -6.50 10.13 -1.84
N LEU A 74 -5.68 10.99 -1.24
CA LEU A 74 -4.27 11.19 -1.62
C LEU A 74 -3.39 9.96 -1.35
N THR A 75 -3.68 9.22 -0.27
CA THR A 75 -2.98 7.98 0.09
C THR A 75 -3.69 6.77 -0.48
N VAL A 76 -2.96 5.69 -0.76
CA VAL A 76 -3.56 4.42 -1.21
C VAL A 76 -4.33 3.77 -0.07
N ILE A 77 -3.81 3.87 1.16
CA ILE A 77 -4.47 3.39 2.38
C ILE A 77 -5.16 4.57 3.03
N THR A 78 -6.49 4.57 3.02
CA THR A 78 -7.33 5.56 3.69
C THR A 78 -8.22 4.91 4.74
N ASP A 79 -8.66 5.68 5.72
CA ASP A 79 -9.80 5.29 6.56
C ASP A 79 -11.13 5.45 5.78
N ASN A 80 -12.25 5.08 6.41
CA ASN A 80 -13.59 5.21 5.83
C ASN A 80 -13.99 6.67 5.51
N VAL A 81 -13.18 7.65 5.93
CA VAL A 81 -13.39 9.09 5.76
C VAL A 81 -12.33 9.70 4.83
N GLY A 82 -11.47 8.88 4.19
CA GLY A 82 -10.44 9.35 3.26
C GLY A 82 -9.17 9.90 3.94
N ARG A 83 -9.02 9.76 5.25
CA ARG A 83 -7.84 10.25 5.99
C ARG A 83 -6.73 9.21 6.05
N PRO A 84 -5.45 9.64 6.14
CA PRO A 84 -4.33 8.72 6.33
C PRO A 84 -4.50 7.92 7.62
N VAL A 85 -4.40 6.59 7.52
CA VAL A 85 -4.56 5.72 8.67
C VAL A 85 -3.30 5.75 9.53
N LYS A 86 -3.46 5.97 10.84
CA LYS A 86 -2.35 5.88 11.80
C LYS A 86 -2.04 4.42 12.11
N TYR A 87 -0.77 4.11 12.32
CA TYR A 87 -0.26 2.77 12.63
C TYR A 87 -1.07 2.02 13.71
N ARG A 88 -1.53 2.74 14.75
CA ARG A 88 -2.29 2.17 15.88
C ARG A 88 -3.70 1.69 15.51
N THR A 89 -4.19 1.99 14.30
CA THR A 89 -5.55 1.66 13.86
C THR A 89 -5.57 0.43 12.93
N ILE A 90 -4.40 -0.13 12.63
CA ILE A 90 -4.23 -1.30 11.73
C ILE A 90 -3.78 -2.55 12.49
N ALA A 91 -3.22 -2.37 13.69
CA ALA A 91 -2.88 -3.47 14.61
C ALA A 91 -4.10 -3.93 15.42
#